data_AF-B2J1H2-F1
#
_entry.id   AF-B2J1H2-F1
#
_cell.length_a   1.000
_cell.length_b   1.000
_cell.length_c   1.000
_cell.angle_alpha   90.00
_cell.angle_beta   90.00
_cell.angle_gamma   90.00
#
_symmetry.space_group_name_H-M   'P 1'
#
loop_
_entity.id
_entity.type
_entity.pdbx_description
1 polymer ?
#
loop_
_entity_poly.entity_id
_entity_poly.type
_entity_poly.pdbx_seq_one_letter_code
_entity_poly.pdbx_strand_id
1 'polypeptide(L)'
;MNLTDIKPVDIITHIEQNFNRAQATGLNSLIFLALREQTSIAYQHKEYCFEDIPEQIIAVCDSLDEYHLVFLGVEIASWLLGEKKTTKQEEVKNAQPIAIQAIDDQKQPTLLSDY
;
A
#
# COMPACT_ATOMS: atom_id res chain seq x y z
N MET A 1 23.83 8.42 -0.96
CA MET A 1 22.47 8.90 -1.26
C MET A 1 22.24 10.12 -0.37
N ASN A 2 21.97 11.30 -0.92
CA ASN A 2 21.68 12.48 -0.10
C ASN A 2 20.30 12.32 0.54
N LEU A 3 20.21 12.56 1.85
CA LEU A 3 19.02 12.35 2.68
C LEU A 3 17.84 13.30 2.36
N THR A 4 18.00 14.24 1.44
CA THR A 4 17.05 15.33 1.19
C THR A 4 16.00 15.04 0.11
N ASP A 5 16.12 13.95 -0.65
CA ASP A 5 15.20 13.60 -1.75
C ASP A 5 14.51 12.24 -1.56
N ILE A 6 14.36 11.77 -0.31
CA ILE A 6 13.71 10.48 -0.03
C ILE A 6 12.21 10.67 -0.16
N LYS A 7 11.59 10.09 -1.19
CA LYS A 7 10.12 10.08 -1.29
C LYS A 7 9.57 9.08 -0.27
N PRO A 8 8.39 9.33 0.31
CA PRO A 8 7.74 8.36 1.23
C PRO A 8 7.64 6.94 0.66
N VAL A 9 7.44 6.82 -0.65
CA VAL A 9 7.42 5.53 -1.38
C VAL A 9 8.75 4.76 -1.26
N ASP A 10 9.88 5.48 -1.22
CA ASP A 10 11.21 4.88 -1.09
C ASP A 10 11.41 4.31 0.33
N ILE A 11 10.84 4.98 1.35
CA ILE A 11 10.86 4.53 2.75
C ILE A 11 10.02 3.27 2.91
N ILE A 12 8.79 3.27 2.38
CA ILE A 12 7.89 2.11 2.46
C ILE A 12 8.55 0.88 1.83
N THR A 13 9.07 1.03 0.62
CA THR A 13 9.77 -0.07 -0.08
C THR A 13 10.96 -0.59 0.73
N HIS A 14 11.71 0.31 1.36
CA HIS A 14 12.82 -0.08 2.22
C HIS A 14 12.36 -0.85 3.46
N ILE A 15 11.30 -0.40 4.14
CA ILE A 15 10.73 -1.08 5.30
C ILE A 15 10.24 -2.48 4.89
N GLU A 16 9.45 -2.59 3.82
CA GLU A 16 8.90 -3.87 3.35
C GLU A 16 10.00 -4.91 3.03
N GLN A 17 11.16 -4.47 2.55
CA GLN A 17 12.27 -5.35 2.16
C GLN A 17 13.23 -5.70 3.30
N ASN A 18 13.39 -4.80 4.29
CA ASN A 18 14.47 -4.91 5.27
C ASN A 18 13.97 -5.10 6.71
N PHE A 19 12.72 -4.77 7.00
CA PHE A 19 12.18 -4.90 8.35
C PHE A 19 11.46 -6.23 8.51
N ASN A 20 11.72 -6.89 9.64
CA ASN A 20 10.85 -7.97 10.08
C ASN A 20 9.52 -7.39 10.63
N ARG A 21 8.55 -8.28 10.87
CA ARG A 21 7.22 -7.89 11.35
C ARG A 21 7.26 -7.12 12.67
N ALA A 22 8.15 -7.47 13.59
CA ALA A 22 8.27 -6.81 14.89
C ALA A 22 8.81 -5.39 14.75
N GLN A 23 9.87 -5.19 13.97
CA GLN A 23 10.46 -3.88 13.68
C GLN A 23 9.44 -2.94 13.01
N ALA A 24 8.69 -3.44 12.03
CA ALA A 24 7.66 -2.65 11.35
C ALA A 24 6.48 -2.31 12.28
N THR A 25 6.09 -3.23 13.16
CA THR A 25 5.06 -2.97 14.19
C THR A 25 5.56 -1.92 15.19
N GLY A 26 6.82 -2.00 15.60
CA GLY A 26 7.48 -1.01 16.46
C GLY A 26 7.52 0.36 15.82
N LEU A 27 8.00 0.47 14.58
CA LEU A 27 8.03 1.72 13.83
C LEU A 27 6.64 2.33 13.68
N ASN A 28 5.63 1.52 13.34
CA ASN A 28 4.25 1.99 13.23
C ASN A 28 3.73 2.54 14.56
N SER A 29 4.06 1.85 15.67
CA SER A 29 3.67 2.28 17.02
C SER A 29 4.36 3.59 17.41
N LEU A 30 5.66 3.74 17.10
CA LEU A 30 6.41 4.96 17.36
C LEU A 30 5.84 6.16 16.59
N ILE A 31 5.46 5.99 15.32
CA ILE A 31 4.80 7.03 14.51
C ILE A 31 3.52 7.50 15.20
N PHE A 32 2.61 6.59 15.55
CA PHE A 32 1.32 6.97 16.13
C PHE A 32 1.45 7.50 17.58
N LEU A 33 2.42 7.03 18.35
CA LEU A 33 2.74 7.60 19.66
C LEU A 33 3.25 9.04 19.53
N ALA A 34 4.21 9.28 18.64
CA ALA A 34 4.75 10.61 18.38
C ALA A 34 3.65 11.60 17.98
N LEU A 35 2.77 11.19 17.04
CA LEU A 35 1.62 11.99 16.60
C LEU A 35 0.62 12.27 17.74
N ARG A 36 0.26 11.23 18.52
CA ARG A 36 -0.68 11.36 19.64
C ARG A 36 -0.16 12.30 20.72
N GLU A 37 1.13 12.20 21.04
CA GLU A 37 1.75 12.91 22.15
C GLU A 37 2.39 14.24 21.74
N GLN A 38 2.36 14.58 20.44
CA GLN A 38 2.99 15.78 19.86
C GLN A 38 4.48 15.85 20.21
N THR A 39 5.18 14.72 20.02
CA THR A 39 6.62 14.56 20.25
C THR A 39 7.30 14.07 18.97
N SER A 40 8.63 13.95 18.98
CA SER A 40 9.36 13.33 17.86
C SER A 40 9.40 11.81 17.98
N ILE A 41 9.53 11.13 16.85
CA ILE A 41 9.73 9.68 16.78
C ILE A 41 11.08 9.33 17.42
N ALA A 42 12.12 10.16 17.27
CA ALA A 42 13.38 9.98 17.98
C ALA A 42 13.23 10.00 19.51
N TYR A 43 12.35 10.86 20.04
CA TYR A 43 12.06 10.86 21.47
C TYR A 43 11.43 9.54 21.91
N GLN A 44 10.39 9.09 21.20
CA GLN A 44 9.69 7.83 21.48
C GLN A 44 10.61 6.60 21.33
N HIS A 45 11.44 6.57 20.29
CA HIS A 45 12.42 5.52 20.03
C HIS A 45 13.38 5.34 21.20
N LYS A 46 13.87 6.46 21.76
CA LYS A 46 14.75 6.46 22.94
C LYS A 46 14.00 6.08 24.22
N GLU A 47 12.79 6.59 24.41
CA GLU A 47 11.99 6.36 25.62
C GLU A 47 11.61 4.88 25.77
N TYR A 48 11.27 4.21 24.66
CA TYR A 48 10.81 2.82 24.64
C TYR A 48 11.88 1.80 24.22
N CYS A 49 13.13 2.23 24.03
CA CYS A 49 14.28 1.38 23.72
C CYS A 49 14.10 0.49 22.46
N PHE A 50 13.58 1.04 21.36
CA PHE A 50 13.45 0.33 20.08
C PHE A 50 14.78 0.23 19.31
N GLU A 51 15.85 -0.23 19.97
CA GLU A 51 17.23 -0.25 19.45
C GLU A 51 17.43 -1.09 18.17
N ASP A 52 16.46 -1.96 17.85
CA ASP A 52 16.46 -2.78 16.65
C ASP A 52 15.97 -2.03 15.39
N ILE A 53 15.52 -0.78 15.54
CA ILE A 53 15.13 0.11 14.44
C ILE A 53 16.29 1.09 14.16
N PRO A 54 16.84 1.15 12.93
CA PRO A 54 17.95 2.04 12.63
C PRO A 54 17.61 3.51 12.84
N GLU A 55 18.48 4.26 13.53
CA GLU A 55 18.32 5.70 13.78
C GLU A 55 18.16 6.51 12.49
N GLN A 56 18.74 6.06 11.37
CA GLN A 56 18.57 6.73 10.08
C GLN A 56 17.11 6.68 9.61
N ILE A 57 16.40 5.58 9.84
CA ILE A 57 14.97 5.46 9.51
C ILE A 57 14.16 6.39 10.40
N ILE A 58 14.49 6.46 11.69
CA ILE A 58 13.85 7.37 12.63
C ILE A 58 14.05 8.84 12.21
N ALA A 59 15.28 9.23 11.87
CA ALA A 59 15.61 10.59 11.43
C ALA A 59 14.88 10.96 10.13
N VAL A 60 14.75 10.02 9.20
CA VAL A 60 13.97 10.24 7.98
C VAL A 60 12.49 10.41 8.31
N CYS A 61 11.91 9.58 9.20
CA CYS A 61 10.52 9.74 9.61
C CYS A 61 10.29 11.11 10.30
N ASP A 62 11.18 11.53 11.19
CA ASP A 62 11.10 12.85 11.86
C ASP A 62 11.24 14.04 10.89
N SER A 63 11.76 13.82 9.68
CA SER A 63 11.84 14.86 8.64
C SER A 63 10.56 15.02 7.81
N LEU A 64 9.62 14.07 7.92
CA LEU A 64 8.34 14.10 7.22
C LEU A 64 7.36 15.04 7.93
N ASP A 65 6.51 15.72 7.14
CA ASP A 65 5.36 16.40 7.73
C ASP A 65 4.29 15.40 8.22
N GLU A 66 3.33 15.92 8.99
CA GLU A 66 2.27 15.10 9.60
C GLU A 66 1.48 14.27 8.59
N TYR A 67 1.16 14.85 7.42
CA TYR A 67 0.40 14.15 6.38
C TYR A 67 1.16 12.93 5.86
N HIS A 68 2.45 13.12 5.56
CA HIS A 68 3.31 12.04 5.07
C HIS A 68 3.60 11.00 6.15
N LEU A 69 3.70 11.40 7.43
CA LEU A 69 3.84 10.47 8.56
C LEU A 69 2.60 9.58 8.74
N VAL A 70 1.41 10.18 8.69
CA VAL A 70 0.15 9.41 8.76
C VAL A 70 0.04 8.46 7.58
N PHE A 71 0.36 8.92 6.38
CA PHE A 71 0.37 8.06 5.18
C PHE A 71 1.32 6.87 5.35
N LEU A 72 2.56 7.12 5.83
CA LEU A 72 3.53 6.07 6.10
C LEU A 72 3.02 5.05 7.13
N GLY A 73 2.43 5.51 8.23
CA GLY A 73 1.86 4.63 9.26
C GLY A 73 0.72 3.75 8.73
N VAL A 74 -0.16 4.30 7.89
CA VAL A 74 -1.24 3.55 7.23
C VAL A 74 -0.70 2.49 6.27
N GLU A 75 0.33 2.83 5.50
CA GLU A 75 0.95 1.90 4.55
C GLU A 75 1.63 0.73 5.28
N ILE A 76 2.38 1.02 6.36
CA ILE A 76 2.98 -0.02 7.22
C ILE A 76 1.87 -0.90 7.82
N ALA A 77 0.78 -0.30 8.33
CA ALA A 77 -0.34 -1.05 8.89
C ALA A 77 -0.99 -1.98 7.85
N SER A 78 -1.23 -1.48 6.63
CA SER A 78 -1.83 -2.25 5.53
C SER A 78 -0.96 -3.44 5.14
N TRP A 79 0.37 -3.22 5.04
CA TRP A 79 1.34 -4.28 4.80
C TRP A 79 1.35 -5.32 5.94
N LEU A 80 1.33 -4.89 7.20
CA LEU A 80 1.26 -5.78 8.36
C LEU A 80 -0.03 -6.63 8.38
N LEU A 81 -1.15 -6.07 7.93
CA LEU A 81 -2.43 -6.78 7.84
C LEU A 81 -2.51 -7.73 6.63
N GLY A 82 -1.54 -7.67 5.71
CA GLY A 82 -1.58 -8.45 4.47
C GLY A 82 -2.67 -7.98 3.51
N GLU A 83 -3.17 -6.75 3.69
CA GLU A 83 -4.10 -6.14 2.75
C GLU A 83 -3.31 -5.86 1.47
N LYS A 84 -3.56 -6.68 0.44
CA LYS A 84 -3.05 -6.39 -0.90
C LYS A 84 -3.57 -5.00 -1.26
N LYS A 85 -2.65 -4.07 -1.54
CA LYS A 85 -2.97 -2.81 -2.21
C LYS A 85 -3.83 -3.19 -3.40
N THR A 86 -5.11 -2.84 -3.36
CA THR A 86 -5.99 -2.98 -4.52
C THR A 86 -5.53 -1.92 -5.50
N THR A 87 -4.46 -2.22 -6.22
CA THR A 87 -4.14 -1.54 -7.47
C THR A 87 -5.36 -1.77 -8.36
N LYS A 88 -6.23 -0.76 -8.44
CA LYS A 88 -7.31 -0.66 -9.44
C LYS A 88 -6.82 -0.77 -10.90
N GLN A 89 -5.54 -1.08 -11.13
CA GLN A 89 -4.94 -1.37 -12.42
C GLN A 89 -4.91 -2.86 -12.80
N GLU A 90 -5.14 -3.81 -11.88
CA GLU A 90 -5.09 -5.25 -12.24
C GLU A 90 -6.45 -5.83 -12.71
N GLU A 91 -7.57 -5.15 -12.50
CA GLU A 91 -8.87 -5.60 -13.03
C GLU A 91 -9.05 -5.34 -14.54
N VAL A 92 -8.20 -4.53 -15.18
CA VAL A 92 -8.36 -4.20 -16.62
C VAL A 92 -7.68 -5.23 -17.54
N LYS A 93 -6.83 -6.13 -17.04
CA LYS A 93 -6.15 -7.14 -17.89
C LYS A 93 -6.81 -8.52 -17.90
N ASN A 94 -7.71 -8.82 -16.97
CA ASN A 94 -8.36 -10.14 -16.88
C ASN A 94 -9.84 -10.16 -17.28
N ALA A 95 -10.44 -9.03 -17.66
CA ALA A 95 -11.72 -9.02 -18.37
C ALA A 95 -11.48 -9.23 -19.88
N GLN A 96 -11.03 -10.42 -20.28
CA GLN A 96 -11.24 -10.89 -21.65
C GLN A 96 -12.76 -10.99 -21.89
N PRO A 97 -13.33 -10.41 -22.95
CA PRO A 97 -14.72 -10.66 -23.29
C PRO A 97 -14.81 -12.04 -23.95
N ILE A 98 -14.92 -13.09 -23.15
CA ILE A 98 -15.36 -14.40 -23.65
C ILE A 98 -16.89 -14.34 -23.72
N ALA A 99 -17.44 -14.02 -24.90
CA ALA A 99 -18.66 -14.58 -25.48
C ALA A 99 -19.25 -13.64 -26.55
N ILE A 100 -18.62 -13.56 -27.73
CA ILE A 100 -19.36 -13.33 -28.98
C ILE A 100 -18.92 -14.44 -29.93
N GLN A 101 -19.63 -15.57 -29.89
CA GLN A 101 -19.74 -16.54 -31.01
C GLN A 101 -20.59 -17.74 -30.58
N ALA A 102 -21.91 -17.59 -30.75
CA ALA A 102 -22.95 -18.61 -30.84
C ALA A 102 -24.26 -17.79 -30.95
N ILE A 103 -25.09 -17.79 -31.99
CA ILE A 103 -25.36 -18.71 -33.09
C ILE A 103 -26.01 -17.83 -34.17
N ASP A 104 -25.33 -17.56 -35.28
CA ASP A 104 -25.98 -17.11 -36.52
C ASP A 104 -25.96 -18.31 -37.45
N ASP A 105 -26.92 -19.21 -37.26
CA ASP A 105 -27.19 -20.30 -38.21
C ASP A 105 -28.54 -20.98 -37.89
N GLN A 106 -29.65 -20.24 -37.99
CA GLN A 106 -30.96 -20.85 -38.24
C GLN A 106 -31.79 -20.00 -39.22
N LYS A 107 -31.63 -20.35 -40.50
CA LYS A 107 -32.62 -20.35 -41.59
C LYS A 107 -33.93 -19.59 -41.35
N GLN A 108 -34.15 -18.59 -42.19
CA GLN A 108 -35.47 -18.04 -42.53
C GLN A 108 -36.52 -19.16 -42.73
N PRO A 109 -37.73 -19.04 -42.17
CA PRO A 109 -38.91 -19.65 -42.76
C PRO A 109 -39.41 -18.73 -43.88
N THR A 110 -39.32 -19.22 -45.11
CA THR A 110 -39.95 -18.65 -46.30
C THR A 110 -41.46 -18.53 -46.08
N LEU A 111 -42.01 -17.35 -46.38
CA LEU A 111 -43.43 -17.06 -46.49
C LEU A 111 -44.11 -18.04 -47.46
N LEU A 112 -45.20 -18.68 -47.04
CA LEU A 112 -46.20 -19.23 -47.95
C LEU A 112 -47.59 -18.76 -47.53
N SER A 113 -48.15 -17.99 -48.46
CA SER A 113 -49.47 -17.36 -48.51
C SER A 113 -50.59 -18.38 -48.70
N ASP A 114 -51.77 -17.99 -48.22
CA ASP A 114 -53.14 -18.50 -48.41
C ASP A 114 -53.38 -19.54 -49.52
N TYR A 115 -54.02 -20.65 -49.13
CA TYR A 115 -55.00 -21.41 -49.93
C TYR A 115 -56.03 -22.07 -49.00
#